data_AF-A0A0B7GSQ5-F1
#
_entry.id   AF-A0A0B7GSQ5-F1
#
_cell.length_a   1.000
_cell.length_b   1.000
_cell.length_c   1.000
_cell.angle_alpha   90.00
_cell.angle_beta   90.00
_cell.angle_gamma   90.00
#
_symmetry.space_group_name_H-M   'P 1'
#
loop_
_entity.id
_entity.type
_entity.pdbx_description
1 polymer ?
#
loop_
_entity_poly.entity_id
_entity_poly.type
_entity_poly.pdbx_seq_one_letter_code
_entity_poly.pdbx_strand_id
1 'polypeptide(L)'
;MEVKVLSVKNPFAYLIMQGGKDIENRTWKTDYRGRLYIHVSGETLPFFTIDENPPQFLKINNEKQILQKYKNYAGKLEDYYCDLAKQYVNAGVPTGSESEDEWLNKIIDRPDLWLLKSQTIIGYVDLVDIVQDSNSPWAIEGQYHWILKNPTLLAEPIQQVKGRLNIWNYNISE
;
A
#
# COMPACT_ATOMS: atom_id res chain seq x y z
N MET A 1 18.13 17.57 0.17
CA MET A 1 17.05 18.08 1.07
C MET A 1 16.68 17.01 2.12
N GLU A 2 16.52 17.39 3.40
CA GLU A 2 15.97 16.48 4.43
C GLU A 2 14.44 16.46 4.35
N VAL A 3 13.83 15.26 4.39
CA VAL A 3 12.38 15.07 4.31
C VAL A 3 11.85 14.16 5.41
N LYS A 4 10.54 14.28 5.71
CA LYS A 4 9.81 13.37 6.60
C LYS A 4 9.27 12.18 5.82
N VAL A 5 9.50 10.98 6.34
CA VAL A 5 9.10 9.72 5.71
C VAL A 5 8.29 8.87 6.69
N LEU A 6 7.28 8.17 6.18
CA LEU A 6 6.54 7.14 6.89
C LEU A 6 6.66 5.81 6.14
N SER A 7 7.08 4.77 6.85
CA SER A 7 7.04 3.40 6.33
C SER A 7 5.64 2.83 6.43
N VAL A 8 5.07 2.45 5.29
CA VAL A 8 3.75 1.85 5.13
C VAL A 8 3.90 0.46 4.51
N LYS A 9 3.24 -0.54 5.10
CA LYS A 9 3.34 -1.94 4.64
C LYS A 9 2.68 -2.10 3.27
N ASN A 10 3.25 -2.94 2.43
CA ASN A 10 2.55 -3.45 1.26
C ASN A 10 1.20 -4.12 1.63
N PRO A 11 0.14 -3.90 0.84
CA PRO A 11 0.07 -3.08 -0.39
C PRO A 11 -0.38 -1.64 -0.14
N PHE A 12 -0.60 -1.25 1.12
CA PHE A 12 -1.26 0.01 1.48
C PHE A 12 -0.48 1.24 1.02
N ALA A 13 0.84 1.15 0.97
CA ALA A 13 1.67 2.21 0.41
C ALA A 13 1.23 2.56 -1.03
N TYR A 14 1.02 1.55 -1.87
CA TYR A 14 0.59 1.76 -3.25
C TYR A 14 -0.88 2.18 -3.34
N LEU A 15 -1.77 1.61 -2.53
CA LEU A 15 -3.17 2.04 -2.48
C LEU A 15 -3.31 3.53 -2.10
N ILE A 16 -2.45 4.00 -1.19
CA ILE A 16 -2.36 5.42 -0.85
C ILE A 16 -1.88 6.23 -2.05
N MET A 17 -0.81 5.80 -2.71
CA MET A 17 -0.23 6.54 -3.83
C MET A 17 -1.12 6.57 -5.08
N GLN A 18 -1.98 5.58 -5.27
CA GLN A 18 -3.00 5.56 -6.33
C GLN A 18 -4.24 6.38 -5.97
N GLY A 19 -4.31 6.96 -4.76
CA GLY A 19 -5.47 7.72 -4.28
C GLY A 19 -6.67 6.85 -3.87
N GLY A 20 -6.53 5.52 -3.89
CA GLY A 20 -7.59 4.59 -3.47
C GLY A 20 -7.78 4.56 -1.95
N LYS A 21 -6.69 4.73 -1.19
CA LYS A 21 -6.67 4.79 0.28
C LYS A 21 -6.28 6.19 0.76
N ASP A 22 -7.26 6.89 1.33
CA ASP A 22 -7.17 8.30 1.73
C ASP A 22 -6.76 8.51 3.20
N ILE A 23 -6.52 7.44 3.94
CA ILE A 23 -6.03 7.51 5.32
C ILE A 23 -4.94 6.49 5.60
N GLU A 24 -4.14 6.73 6.63
CA GLU A 24 -3.27 5.72 7.25
C GLU A 24 -3.69 5.48 8.71
N ASN A 25 -3.81 4.21 9.12
CA ASN A 25 -4.25 3.87 10.47
C ASN A 25 -3.05 3.64 11.39
N ARG A 26 -3.04 4.28 12.57
CA ARG A 26 -1.95 4.16 13.55
C ARG A 26 -2.50 4.09 14.97
N THR A 27 -1.79 3.40 15.85
CA THR A 27 -2.07 3.36 17.29
C THR A 27 -1.57 4.61 18.02
N TRP A 28 -0.93 5.54 17.31
CA TRP A 28 -0.34 6.77 17.84
C TRP A 28 -0.61 7.94 16.90
N LYS A 29 -0.47 9.15 17.45
CA LYS A 29 -0.62 10.41 16.72
C LYS A 29 0.66 11.23 16.74
N THR A 30 0.74 12.19 15.85
CA THR A 30 1.80 13.19 15.78
C THR A 30 1.19 14.58 15.54
N ASP A 31 1.90 15.61 15.97
CA ASP A 31 1.53 17.00 15.68
C ASP A 31 2.01 17.44 14.29
N TYR A 32 2.78 16.61 13.58
CA TYR A 32 3.24 16.92 12.23
C TYR A 32 2.06 16.99 11.24
N ARG A 33 2.05 18.04 10.43
CA ARG A 33 1.21 18.22 9.24
C ARG A 33 2.06 18.77 8.11
N GLY A 34 1.80 18.29 6.89
CA GLY A 34 2.59 18.65 5.71
C GLY A 34 3.05 17.45 4.92
N ARG A 35 4.03 17.68 4.04
CA ARG A 35 4.51 16.68 3.08
C ARG A 35 5.17 15.48 3.74
N LEU A 36 4.57 14.32 3.54
CA LEU A 36 5.02 13.05 4.09
C LEU A 36 5.37 12.09 2.96
N TYR A 37 6.64 11.70 2.87
CA TYR A 37 7.10 10.72 1.89
C TYR A 37 6.67 9.32 2.32
N ILE A 38 6.24 8.52 1.35
CA ILE A 38 5.76 7.16 1.57
C ILE A 38 6.86 6.19 1.21
N HIS A 39 7.32 5.47 2.22
CA HIS A 39 8.24 4.35 2.10
C HIS A 39 7.48 3.02 2.13
N VAL A 40 7.82 2.11 1.23
CA VAL A 40 7.22 0.78 1.15
C VAL A 40 7.98 -0.20 2.03
N SER A 41 7.28 -0.79 3.01
CA SER A 41 7.81 -1.84 3.87
C SER A 41 7.08 -3.18 3.69
N GLY A 42 7.60 -4.23 4.31
CA GLY A 42 7.10 -5.60 4.13
C GLY A 42 7.73 -6.28 2.92
N GLU A 43 7.24 -7.47 2.60
CA GLU A 43 7.72 -8.24 1.45
C GLU A 43 7.29 -7.57 0.14
N THR A 44 8.13 -7.70 -0.88
CA THR A 44 7.72 -7.35 -2.23
C THR A 44 6.72 -8.41 -2.67
N LEU A 45 5.53 -7.98 -3.10
CA LEU A 45 4.47 -8.89 -3.48
C LEU A 45 4.35 -8.95 -5.02
N PRO A 46 4.54 -10.12 -5.65
CA PRO A 46 4.22 -10.31 -7.06
C PRO A 46 2.72 -10.13 -7.30
N PHE A 47 1.91 -10.65 -6.38
CA PHE A 47 0.45 -10.51 -6.26
C PHE A 47 0.04 -10.93 -4.84
N PHE A 48 -1.17 -10.59 -4.36
CA PHE A 48 -1.69 -11.26 -3.15
C PHE A 48 -2.09 -12.67 -3.54
N THR A 49 -1.53 -13.69 -2.88
CA THR A 49 -2.24 -14.96 -2.81
C THR A 49 -3.56 -14.66 -2.10
N ILE A 50 -4.68 -15.10 -2.70
CA ILE A 50 -6.04 -14.89 -2.16
C ILE A 50 -6.14 -15.39 -0.71
N ASP A 51 -5.21 -16.27 -0.30
CA ASP A 51 -5.10 -16.86 1.03
C ASP A 51 -4.52 -15.94 2.13
N GLU A 52 -3.82 -14.85 1.80
CA GLU A 52 -3.26 -13.95 2.83
C GLU A 52 -4.16 -12.75 3.11
N ASN A 53 -5.07 -12.98 4.04
CA ASN A 53 -5.89 -11.97 4.70
C ASN A 53 -5.13 -10.64 4.91
N PRO A 54 -5.67 -9.49 4.46
CA PRO A 54 -5.00 -8.21 4.67
C PRO A 54 -4.83 -7.88 6.19
N PRO A 55 -4.11 -6.82 6.58
CA PRO A 55 -3.84 -6.55 7.97
C PRO A 55 -5.12 -6.04 8.64
N GLN A 56 -5.48 -6.75 9.71
CA GLN A 56 -6.64 -6.65 10.60
C GLN A 56 -7.78 -7.64 10.39
N PHE A 57 -7.80 -8.36 9.27
CA PHE A 57 -8.74 -9.47 9.07
C PHE A 57 -8.44 -10.68 9.99
N LEU A 58 -7.21 -10.72 10.53
CA LEU A 58 -6.69 -11.75 11.44
C LEU A 58 -7.45 -11.96 12.78
N LYS A 59 -8.43 -11.10 13.11
CA LYS A 59 -9.23 -11.23 14.35
C LYS A 59 -10.68 -11.63 14.13
N ILE A 60 -11.13 -11.73 12.86
CA ILE A 60 -12.52 -12.04 12.54
C ILE A 60 -12.56 -13.44 11.95
N ASN A 61 -12.98 -14.42 12.75
CA ASN A 61 -12.97 -15.84 12.36
C ASN A 61 -14.17 -16.25 11.49
N ASN A 62 -14.86 -15.28 10.86
CA ASN A 62 -16.09 -15.53 10.11
C ASN A 62 -16.09 -14.77 8.78
N GLU A 63 -15.88 -15.52 7.71
CA GLU A 63 -15.84 -15.05 6.31
C GLU A 63 -17.08 -14.24 5.91
N LYS A 64 -18.29 -14.64 6.35
CA LYS A 64 -19.52 -13.89 6.07
C LYS A 64 -19.54 -12.54 6.77
N GLN A 65 -19.02 -12.44 7.99
CA GLN A 65 -18.91 -11.16 8.70
C GLN A 65 -17.85 -10.26 8.06
N ILE A 66 -16.74 -10.84 7.58
CA ILE A 66 -15.73 -10.09 6.82
C ILE A 66 -16.35 -9.52 5.55
N LEU A 67 -16.96 -10.36 4.73
CA LEU A 67 -17.59 -9.96 3.48
C LEU A 67 -18.70 -8.95 3.69
N GLN A 68 -19.47 -9.04 4.79
CA GLN A 68 -20.54 -8.08 5.06
C GLN A 68 -20.03 -6.75 5.60
N LYS A 69 -19.06 -6.76 6.52
CA LYS A 69 -18.51 -5.54 7.12
C LYS A 69 -17.56 -4.80 6.16
N TYR A 70 -16.90 -5.53 5.27
CA TYR A 70 -15.83 -5.03 4.41
C TYR A 70 -16.10 -5.27 2.92
N LYS A 71 -17.34 -5.51 2.50
CA LYS A 71 -17.70 -5.69 1.07
C LYS A 71 -17.09 -4.61 0.18
N ASN A 72 -17.16 -3.36 0.65
CA ASN A 72 -16.65 -2.19 -0.07
C ASN A 72 -15.12 -2.17 -0.13
N TYR A 73 -14.46 -2.72 0.89
CA TYR A 73 -13.00 -2.86 0.93
C TYR A 73 -12.55 -4.00 0.00
N ALA A 74 -13.25 -5.13 0.02
CA ALA A 74 -12.98 -6.27 -0.86
C ALA A 74 -13.15 -5.88 -2.34
N GLY A 75 -14.24 -5.20 -2.71
CA GLY A 75 -14.45 -4.74 -4.08
C GLY A 75 -13.40 -3.72 -4.56
N LYS A 76 -13.00 -2.76 -3.71
CA LYS A 76 -11.93 -1.81 -4.07
C LYS A 76 -10.57 -2.46 -4.24
N LEU A 77 -10.27 -3.47 -3.43
CA LEU A 77 -9.06 -4.27 -3.60
C LEU A 77 -9.12 -5.07 -4.89
N GLU A 78 -10.26 -5.70 -5.18
CA GLU A 78 -10.50 -6.44 -6.42
C GLU A 78 -10.29 -5.55 -7.66
N ASP A 79 -10.89 -4.36 -7.69
CA ASP A 79 -10.69 -3.38 -8.77
C ASP A 79 -9.20 -3.02 -8.93
N TYR A 80 -8.51 -2.72 -7.82
CA TYR A 80 -7.09 -2.44 -7.81
C TYR A 80 -6.26 -3.63 -8.33
N TYR A 81 -6.64 -4.86 -7.99
CA TYR A 81 -5.98 -6.08 -8.46
C TYR A 81 -6.14 -6.27 -9.96
N CYS A 82 -7.35 -6.04 -10.49
CA CYS A 82 -7.58 -6.08 -11.93
C CYS A 82 -6.71 -5.05 -12.66
N ASP A 83 -6.55 -3.85 -12.11
CA ASP A 83 -5.71 -2.82 -12.70
C ASP A 83 -4.21 -3.12 -12.58
N LEU A 84 -3.77 -3.66 -11.44
CA LEU A 84 -2.39 -4.12 -11.25
C LEU A 84 -2.03 -5.25 -12.23
N ALA A 85 -2.93 -6.21 -12.42
CA ALA A 85 -2.76 -7.29 -13.39
C ALA A 85 -2.60 -6.75 -14.82
N LYS A 86 -3.37 -5.73 -15.22
CA LYS A 86 -3.20 -5.06 -16.52
C LYS A 86 -1.83 -4.39 -16.65
N GLN A 87 -1.33 -3.75 -15.58
CA GLN A 87 0.00 -3.12 -15.61
C GLN A 87 1.10 -4.15 -15.81
N TYR A 88 1.00 -5.30 -15.15
CA TYR A 88 1.89 -6.43 -15.37
C TYR A 88 1.85 -6.91 -16.82
N VAL A 89 0.66 -7.09 -17.41
CA VAL A 89 0.52 -7.46 -18.83
C VAL A 89 1.21 -6.43 -19.73
N ASN A 90 1.02 -5.13 -19.48
CA ASN A 90 1.67 -4.06 -20.23
C ASN A 90 3.20 -4.05 -20.07
N ALA A 91 3.70 -4.47 -18.91
CA ALA A 91 5.13 -4.62 -18.62
C ALA A 91 5.75 -5.89 -19.25
N GLY A 92 4.99 -6.64 -20.05
CA GLY A 92 5.46 -7.85 -20.72
C GLY A 92 5.47 -9.08 -19.82
N VAL A 93 4.61 -9.10 -18.79
CA VAL A 93 4.42 -10.31 -17.95
C VAL A 93 4.02 -11.50 -18.80
N PRO A 94 4.47 -12.72 -18.46
CA PRO A 94 4.53 -13.81 -19.42
C PRO A 94 3.14 -14.17 -19.99
N THR A 95 3.03 -14.04 -21.31
CA THR A 95 1.88 -14.48 -22.10
C THR A 95 1.86 -16.01 -22.22
N GLY A 96 0.69 -16.59 -22.51
CA GLY A 96 0.57 -18.03 -22.79
C GLY A 96 0.53 -18.92 -21.55
N SER A 97 -0.01 -18.41 -20.43
CA SER A 97 -0.40 -19.25 -19.31
C SER A 97 -1.78 -19.86 -19.57
N GLU A 98 -1.93 -21.14 -19.25
CA GLU A 98 -3.19 -21.89 -19.38
C GLU A 98 -4.07 -21.78 -18.12
N SER A 99 -3.50 -21.26 -17.02
CA SER A 99 -4.19 -21.02 -15.75
C SER A 99 -3.65 -19.80 -15.00
N GLU A 100 -4.42 -19.30 -14.02
CA GLU A 100 -4.00 -18.23 -13.11
C GLU A 100 -2.78 -18.63 -12.27
N ASP A 101 -2.76 -19.86 -11.74
CA ASP A 101 -1.62 -20.38 -10.96
C ASP A 101 -0.31 -20.40 -11.77
N GLU A 102 -0.39 -20.82 -13.04
CA GLU A 102 0.78 -20.81 -13.92
C GLU A 102 1.27 -19.38 -14.21
N TRP A 103 0.34 -18.45 -14.40
CA TRP A 103 0.65 -17.04 -14.57
C TRP A 103 1.31 -16.43 -13.32
N LEU A 104 0.81 -16.75 -12.13
CA LEU A 104 1.37 -16.30 -10.86
C LEU A 104 2.79 -16.81 -10.65
N ASN A 105 3.04 -18.11 -10.89
CA ASN A 105 4.38 -18.68 -10.79
C ASN A 105 5.38 -18.00 -11.72
N LYS A 106 4.97 -17.70 -12.96
CA LYS A 106 5.80 -16.97 -13.93
C LYS A 106 6.15 -15.54 -13.49
N ILE A 107 5.32 -14.88 -12.68
CA ILE A 107 5.62 -13.55 -12.09
C ILE A 107 6.54 -13.67 -10.88
N ILE A 108 6.34 -14.69 -10.04
CA ILE A 108 7.17 -14.96 -8.87
C ILE A 108 8.64 -15.09 -9.29
N ASP A 109 8.90 -15.77 -10.42
CA ASP A 109 10.24 -15.96 -10.97
C ASP A 109 10.85 -14.70 -11.63
N ARG A 110 10.12 -13.57 -11.65
CA ARG A 110 10.50 -12.31 -12.31
C ARG A 110 10.42 -11.11 -11.35
N PRO A 111 11.27 -11.08 -10.30
CA PRO A 111 11.27 -10.01 -9.29
C PRO A 111 11.62 -8.63 -9.84
N ASP A 112 12.27 -8.58 -11.00
CA ASP A 112 12.54 -7.35 -11.74
C ASP A 112 11.26 -6.61 -12.12
N LEU A 113 10.19 -7.35 -12.44
CA LEU A 113 8.89 -6.83 -12.85
C LEU A 113 7.99 -6.45 -11.69
N TRP A 114 8.32 -6.86 -10.45
CA TRP A 114 7.45 -6.63 -9.30
C TRP A 114 7.19 -5.14 -9.10
N LEU A 115 5.92 -4.74 -9.23
CA LEU A 115 5.50 -3.34 -9.13
C LEU A 115 5.45 -2.86 -7.67
N LEU A 116 5.32 -3.78 -6.70
CA LEU A 116 5.19 -3.47 -5.28
C LEU A 116 6.53 -3.53 -4.52
N LYS A 117 7.62 -2.98 -5.09
CA LYS A 117 8.97 -3.12 -4.52
C LYS A 117 9.06 -2.61 -3.09
N SER A 118 9.52 -3.48 -2.19
CA SER A 118 9.86 -3.12 -0.82
C SER A 118 11.12 -2.25 -0.74
N GLN A 119 11.38 -1.68 0.44
CA GLN A 119 12.58 -0.88 0.71
C GLN A 119 12.74 0.31 -0.24
N THR A 120 11.63 0.93 -0.62
CA THR A 120 11.60 1.97 -1.65
C THR A 120 10.77 3.16 -1.18
N ILE A 121 11.27 4.39 -1.35
CA ILE A 121 10.44 5.60 -1.24
C ILE A 121 9.85 5.86 -2.63
N ILE A 122 8.52 5.79 -2.73
CA ILE A 122 7.81 5.77 -4.03
C ILE A 122 7.14 7.11 -4.37
N GLY A 123 6.97 7.98 -3.40
CA GLY A 123 6.14 9.17 -3.55
C GLY A 123 5.98 9.92 -2.25
N TYR A 124 5.10 10.91 -2.28
CA TYR A 124 4.68 11.65 -1.10
C TYR A 124 3.19 11.98 -1.15
N VAL A 125 2.65 12.26 0.03
CA VAL A 125 1.30 12.75 0.28
C VAL A 125 1.38 13.97 1.18
N ASP A 126 0.26 14.67 1.34
CA ASP A 126 0.09 15.65 2.40
C ASP A 126 -0.65 15.01 3.58
N LEU A 127 -0.02 14.98 4.75
CA LEU A 127 -0.70 14.66 6.00
C LEU A 127 -1.43 15.92 6.48
N VAL A 128 -2.74 15.97 6.26
CA VAL A 128 -3.55 17.18 6.51
C VAL A 128 -4.26 17.17 7.85
N ASP A 129 -4.63 15.99 8.35
CA ASP A 129 -5.25 15.86 9.67
C ASP A 129 -5.03 14.48 10.30
N ILE A 130 -5.35 14.34 11.59
CA ILE A 130 -5.41 13.06 12.31
C ILE A 130 -6.66 13.07 13.18
N VAL A 131 -7.60 12.17 12.88
CA VAL A 131 -8.90 12.03 13.59
C VAL A 131 -9.06 10.61 14.15
N GLN A 132 -10.08 10.37 14.97
CA GLN A 132 -10.38 9.01 15.49
C GLN A 132 -11.72 8.46 14.99
N ASP A 133 -12.48 9.27 14.26
CA ASP A 133 -13.84 9.03 13.78
C ASP A 133 -13.92 9.28 12.27
N SER A 134 -12.97 8.74 11.51
CA SER A 134 -12.96 8.91 10.05
C SER A 134 -14.08 8.12 9.40
N ASN A 135 -14.81 8.77 8.48
CA ASN A 135 -15.79 8.12 7.61
C ASN A 135 -15.15 7.38 6.43
N SER A 136 -13.82 7.36 6.33
CA SER A 136 -13.12 6.60 5.29
C SER A 136 -13.47 5.11 5.41
N PRO A 137 -13.75 4.41 4.29
CA PRO A 137 -13.97 2.96 4.33
C PRO A 137 -12.72 2.17 4.76
N TRP A 138 -11.57 2.83 4.85
CA TRP A 138 -10.32 2.25 5.32
C TRP A 138 -10.10 2.42 6.83
N ALA A 139 -11.03 3.10 7.53
CA ALA A 139 -10.92 3.39 8.95
C ALA A 139 -11.04 2.14 9.81
N ILE A 140 -10.12 2.01 10.77
CA ILE A 140 -10.13 0.96 11.78
C ILE A 140 -10.54 1.53 13.13
N GLU A 141 -11.64 1.00 13.68
CA GLU A 141 -12.13 1.37 15.00
C GLU A 141 -11.03 1.30 16.09
N GLY A 142 -10.94 2.36 16.90
CA GLY A 142 -9.96 2.49 17.98
C GLY A 142 -8.57 2.94 17.55
N GLN A 143 -8.35 3.28 16.28
CA GLN A 143 -7.08 3.85 15.80
C GLN A 143 -7.20 5.32 15.45
N TYR A 144 -6.05 5.99 15.36
CA TYR A 144 -5.94 7.29 14.73
C TYR A 144 -5.90 7.11 13.22
N HIS A 145 -6.65 7.95 12.52
CA HIS A 145 -6.76 8.00 11.07
C HIS A 145 -6.04 9.24 10.57
N TRP A 146 -4.86 9.02 10.02
CA TRP A 146 -4.04 10.06 9.42
C TRP A 146 -4.61 10.37 8.05
N ILE A 147 -5.20 11.55 7.87
CA ILE A 147 -5.85 11.97 6.63
C ILE A 147 -4.78 12.37 5.61
N LEU A 148 -4.75 11.65 4.49
CA LEU A 148 -3.75 11.81 3.44
C LEU A 148 -4.41 12.42 2.20
N LYS A 149 -3.74 13.40 1.59
CA LYS A 149 -4.19 14.07 0.37
C LYS A 149 -3.06 14.18 -0.64
N ASN A 150 -3.41 14.52 -1.87
CA ASN A 150 -2.48 14.86 -2.96
C ASN A 150 -1.35 13.83 -3.17
N PRO A 151 -1.66 12.52 -3.30
CA PRO A 151 -0.64 11.54 -3.59
C PRO A 151 0.08 11.88 -4.89
N THR A 152 1.41 11.96 -4.81
CA THR A 152 2.27 12.26 -5.95
C THR A 152 3.40 11.24 -6.01
N LEU A 153 3.45 10.45 -7.08
CA LEU A 153 4.54 9.51 -7.34
C LEU A 153 5.83 10.28 -7.68
N LEU A 154 6.96 9.76 -7.22
CA LEU A 154 8.26 10.21 -7.74
C LEU A 154 8.42 9.69 -9.17
N ALA A 155 9.04 10.50 -10.03
CA ALA A 155 9.43 10.04 -11.37
C ALA A 155 10.38 8.85 -11.28
N GLU A 156 11.33 8.92 -10.34
CA GLU A 156 12.28 7.84 -10.04
C GLU A 156 12.15 7.46 -8.55
N PRO A 157 11.64 6.26 -8.21
CA PRO A 157 11.59 5.79 -6.84
C PRO A 157 12.98 5.60 -6.22
N ILE A 158 13.14 5.98 -4.96
CA ILE A 158 14.42 5.84 -4.23
C ILE A 158 14.48 4.46 -3.61
N GLN A 159 15.24 3.56 -4.22
CA GLN A 159 15.35 2.15 -3.83
C GLN A 159 16.41 1.92 -2.74
N GLN A 160 16.41 0.71 -2.17
CA GLN A 160 17.37 0.25 -1.16
C GLN A 160 17.37 1.08 0.13
N VAL A 161 16.24 1.69 0.45
CA VAL A 161 16.04 2.46 1.67
C VAL A 161 15.45 1.54 2.74
N LYS A 162 16.18 1.34 3.83
CA LYS A 162 15.67 0.59 4.99
C LYS A 162 14.60 1.40 5.73
N GLY A 163 13.44 0.79 5.92
CA GLY A 163 12.34 1.40 6.67
C GLY A 163 12.67 1.57 8.15
N ARG A 164 11.93 2.46 8.82
CA ARG A 164 12.08 2.75 10.25
C ARG A 164 10.72 2.95 10.90
N LEU A 165 10.68 2.79 12.22
CA LEU A 165 9.49 3.10 13.02
C LEU A 165 9.24 4.61 13.09
N ASN A 166 8.01 4.98 13.39
CA ASN A 166 7.53 6.36 13.48
C ASN A 166 7.71 7.15 12.17
N ILE A 167 7.49 8.47 12.22
CA ILE A 167 7.99 9.36 11.16
C ILE A 167 9.49 9.49 11.36
N TRP A 168 10.25 9.37 10.28
CA TRP A 168 11.71 9.46 10.29
C TRP A 168 12.23 10.41 9.22
N ASN A 169 13.44 10.92 9.44
CA ASN A 169 14.12 11.82 8.52
C ASN A 169 14.93 11.03 7.48
N TYR A 170 14.87 11.48 6.22
CA TYR A 170 15.70 10.97 5.15
C TYR A 170 16.29 12.10 4.32
N ASN A 171 17.54 11.95 3.91
CA ASN A 171 18.20 12.91 3.03
C ASN A 171 18.04 12.46 1.59
N ILE A 172 17.23 13.19 0.83
CA ILE A 172 17.12 13.02 -0.62
C ILE A 172 18.22 13.88 -1.25
N SER A 173 19.11 13.23 -2.02
CA SER A 173 20.02 13.92 -2.93
C SER A 173 19.21 14.56 -4.05
N GLU A 174 19.51 15.83 -4.36
CA GLU A 174 18.95 16.53 -5.51
C GLU A 174 19.33 15.85 -6.83
#